data_AF-A0AAE7J6R4-F1
#
_entry.id   AF-A0AAE7J6R4-F1
#
_cell.length_a   1.000
_cell.length_b   1.000
_cell.length_c   1.000
_cell.angle_alpha   90.00
_cell.angle_beta   90.00
_cell.angle_gamma   90.00
#
_symmetry.space_group_name_H-M   'P 1'
#
loop_
_entity.id
_entity.type
_entity.pdbx_description
1 polymer ?
#
loop_
_entity_poly.entity_id
_entity_poly.type
_entity_poly.pdbx_seq_one_letter_code
_entity_poly.pdbx_strand_id
1 'polypeptide(L)' 'MANLTLAIDDDLLQQAREVALRDKTSVNAVVREFLHRYVDRRSRRLEALNRLEALASGLDCASSEPWSRESLHAQS' A
#
# COMPACT_ATOMS: atom_id res chain seq x y z
N MET A 1 23.35 -7.65 0.52
CA MET A 1 22.43 -7.15 -0.53
C MET A 1 22.18 -8.28 -1.51
N ALA A 2 20.94 -8.48 -1.96
CA ALA A 2 20.61 -9.47 -2.98
C ALA A 2 20.65 -8.81 -4.37
N ASN A 3 21.06 -9.58 -5.39
CA ASN A 3 21.07 -9.13 -6.78
C ASN A 3 19.81 -9.64 -7.50
N LEU A 4 19.23 -8.79 -8.34
CA LEU A 4 18.07 -9.10 -9.18
C LEU A 4 18.47 -8.96 -10.65
N THR A 5 18.31 -10.03 -11.42
CA THR A 5 18.49 -10.02 -12.88
C THR A 5 17.12 -9.98 -13.53
N LEU A 6 16.92 -9.05 -14.46
CA LEU A 6 15.66 -8.87 -15.20
C LEU A 6 15.97 -8.91 -16.70
N ALA A 7 15.18 -9.65 -17.45
CA ALA A 7 15.15 -9.53 -18.91
C ALA A 7 14.19 -8.38 -19.25
N ILE A 8 14.72 -7.34 -19.91
CA ILE A 8 13.99 -6.14 -20.32
C ILE A 8 14.39 -5.86 -21.76
N ASP A 9 13.46 -5.33 -22.54
CA ASP A 9 13.74 -4.82 -23.87
C ASP A 9 14.85 -3.75 -23.83
N ASP A 10 15.80 -3.83 -24.77
CA ASP A 10 16.99 -2.99 -24.79
C ASP A 10 16.64 -1.52 -25.05
N ASP A 11 15.67 -1.24 -25.92
CA ASP A 11 15.23 0.13 -26.23
C ASP A 11 14.57 0.76 -25.01
N LEU A 12 13.76 -0.02 -24.30
CA LEU A 12 13.14 0.41 -23.05
C LEU A 12 14.19 0.70 -21.96
N LEU A 13 15.19 -0.18 -21.82
CA LEU A 13 16.26 0.02 -20.83
C LEU A 13 17.09 1.26 -21.15
N GLN A 14 17.37 1.51 -22.42
CA GLN A 14 18.09 2.70 -22.86
C GLN A 14 17.32 3.99 -22.53
N GLN A 15 16.03 4.04 -22.88
CA GLN A 15 15.17 5.19 -22.55
C GLN A 15 15.08 5.41 -21.03
N ALA A 16 14.94 4.33 -20.25
CA ALA A 16 14.91 4.41 -18.79
C ALA A 16 16.20 4.99 -18.22
N ARG A 17 17.37 4.64 -18.79
CA ARG A 17 18.67 5.19 -18.39
C ARG A 17 18.76 6.68 -18.69
N GLU A 18 18.29 7.12 -19.86
CA GLU A 18 18.30 8.53 -20.23
C GLU A 18 17.41 9.37 -19.31
N VAL A 19 16.20 8.88 -19.00
CA VAL A 19 15.30 9.54 -18.04
C VAL A 19 15.95 9.60 -16.66
N ALA A 20 16.47 8.47 -16.16
CA ALA A 20 17.11 8.41 -14.85
C ALA A 20 18.31 9.38 -14.75
N LEU A 21 19.11 9.49 -15.82
CA LEU A 21 20.24 10.41 -15.85
C LEU A 21 19.79 11.88 -15.79
N ARG A 22 18.74 12.25 -16.54
CA ARG A 22 18.13 13.60 -16.48
C ARG A 22 17.65 13.92 -15.06
N ASP A 23 17.10 12.93 -14.37
CA ASP A 23 16.61 13.04 -13.00
C ASP A 23 17.71 12.90 -11.93
N LYS A 24 18.99 12.84 -12.34
CA LYS A 24 20.16 12.63 -11.46
C LYS A 24 20.03 11.38 -10.57
N THR A 25 19.43 10.33 -11.10
CA THR A 25 19.23 9.03 -10.45
C THR A 25 19.76 7.90 -11.33
N SER A 26 19.52 6.65 -10.93
CA SER A 26 19.84 5.46 -11.72
C SER A 26 18.63 4.55 -11.85
N VAL A 27 18.60 3.74 -12.90
CA VAL A 27 17.54 2.72 -13.07
C VAL A 27 17.47 1.79 -11.85
N ASN A 28 18.62 1.43 -11.26
CA ASN A 28 18.65 0.61 -10.05
C ASN A 28 18.00 1.30 -8.84
N ALA A 29 18.20 2.61 -8.68
CA ALA A 29 17.55 3.38 -7.62
C ALA A 29 16.02 3.44 -7.84
N VAL A 30 15.59 3.67 -9.09
CA VAL A 30 14.16 3.68 -9.45
C VAL A 30 13.51 2.31 -9.19
N VAL A 31 14.14 1.22 -9.61
CA VAL A 31 13.64 -0.14 -9.38
C VAL A 31 13.57 -0.45 -7.89
N ARG A 32 14.62 -0.11 -7.12
CA ARG A 32 14.62 -0.32 -5.66
C ARG A 32 13.47 0.41 -4.99
N GLU A 33 13.30 1.67 -5.32
CA GLU A 33 12.24 2.51 -4.77
C GLU A 33 10.85 1.99 -5.19
N PHE A 34 10.70 1.54 -6.43
CA PHE A 34 9.47 0.89 -6.89
C PHE A 34 9.15 -0.37 -6.07
N LEU A 35 10.14 -1.24 -5.83
CA LEU A 35 9.96 -2.46 -5.04
C LEU A 35 9.59 -2.15 -3.59
N HIS A 36 10.20 -1.12 -2.97
CA HIS A 36 9.80 -0.67 -1.64
C HIS A 36 8.33 -0.26 -1.59
N ARG A 37 7.91 0.62 -2.50
CA ARG A 37 6.51 1.06 -2.57
C ARG A 37 5.54 -0.09 -2.87
N TYR A 38 5.95 -1.04 -3.70
CA TYR A 38 5.17 -2.22 -4.05
C TYR A 38 4.89 -3.10 -2.81
N VAL A 39 5.93 -3.36 -2.02
CA VAL A 39 5.81 -4.13 -0.77
C VAL A 39 5.01 -3.35 0.28
N ASP A 40 5.30 -2.06 0.46
CA ASP A 40 4.59 -1.20 1.42
C ASP A 40 3.10 -1.16 1.17
N ARG A 41 2.67 -1.01 -0.09
CA ARG A 41 1.24 -0.98 -0.44
C ARG A 41 0.55 -2.29 -0.07
N ARG A 42 1.21 -3.42 -0.30
CA ARG A 42 0.69 -4.75 0.06
C ARG A 42 0.63 -4.90 1.57
N SER A 43 1.67 -4.47 2.29
CA SER A 43 1.74 -4.54 3.74
C SER A 43 0.67 -3.68 4.41
N ARG A 44 0.54 -2.40 4.02
CA ARG A 44 -0.46 -1.47 4.58
C ARG A 44 -1.89 -1.96 4.40
N ARG A 45 -2.22 -2.56 3.25
CA ARG A 45 -3.55 -3.15 3.01
C ARG A 45 -3.82 -4.29 3.98
N LEU A 46 -2.88 -5.22 4.12
CA LEU A 46 -3.02 -6.36 5.04
C LEU A 46 -3.09 -5.90 6.49
N GLU A 47 -2.27 -4.92 6.87
CA GLU A 47 -2.28 -4.35 8.21
C GLU A 47 -3.60 -3.65 8.53
N ALA A 48 -4.18 -2.90 7.57
CA ALA A 48 -5.50 -2.29 7.73
C ALA A 48 -6.61 -3.33 7.93
N LEU A 49 -6.57 -4.44 7.18
CA LEU A 49 -7.52 -5.54 7.34
C LEU A 49 -7.36 -6.22 8.70
N ASN A 50 -6.12 -6.52 9.11
CA ASN A 50 -5.84 -7.14 10.40
C ASN A 50 -6.29 -6.24 11.56
N ARG A 51 -6.10 -4.92 11.46
CA ARG A 51 -6.60 -3.97 12.47
C ARG A 51 -8.13 -3.95 12.53
N LEU A 52 -8.80 -3.99 11.38
CA LEU A 52 -10.27 -4.05 11.32
C LEU A 52 -10.80 -5.35 11.94
N GLU A 53 -10.18 -6.49 11.62
CA GLU A 53 -10.54 -7.79 12.19
C GLU A 53 -10.29 -7.86 13.70
N ALA A 54 -9.16 -7.33 14.17
CA ALA A 54 -8.86 -7.23 15.61
C ALA A 54 -9.89 -6.36 16.34
N LEU A 55 -10.30 -5.23 15.76
CA LEU A 55 -11.36 -4.39 16.32
C LEU A 55 -12.71 -5.13 16.35
N ALA A 56 -13.10 -5.77 15.25
CA ALA A 56 -14.37 -6.50 15.16
C ALA A 56 -14.42 -7.68 16.15
N SER A 57 -13.30 -8.37 16.36
CA SER A 57 -13.23 -9.54 17.25
C SER A 57 -13.18 -9.17 18.74
N GLY A 58 -12.68 -7.98 19.05
CA GLY A 58 -12.57 -7.48 20.44
C GLY A 58 -13.81 -6.74 20.93
N LEU A 59 -14.78 -6.48 20.06
CA LEU A 59 -15.99 -5.74 20.38
C LEU A 59 -17.20 -6.68 20.36
N ASP A 60 -17.94 -6.72 21.47
CA ASP A 60 -19.26 -7.35 21.51
C ASP A 60 -20.30 -6.35 20.98
N CYS A 61 -20.25 -6.10 19.67
CA CYS A 61 -21.14 -5.16 18.99
C CYS A 61 -22.45 -5.84 18.59
N ALA A 62 -23.36 -5.98 19.56
CA ALA A 62 -24.75 -6.34 19.28
C ALA A 62 -25.67 -5.21 19.77
N SER A 63 -26.35 -4.54 18.84
CA SER A 63 -27.44 -3.63 19.20
C SER A 63 -28.65 -4.44 19.60
N SER A 64 -29.18 -4.22 20.81
CA SER A 64 -30.44 -4.85 21.22
C SER A 64 -31.65 -4.31 20.44
N GLU A 65 -31.57 -3.08 19.94
CA GLU A 65 -32.63 -2.39 19.21
C GLU A 65 -32.12 -1.72 17.93
N PRO A 66 -32.96 -1.60 16.89
CA PRO A 66 -32.60 -0.91 15.66
C PRO A 66 -32.41 0.59 15.91
N TRP A 67 -31.31 1.13 15.41
CA TRP A 67 -31.02 2.56 15.54
C TRP A 67 -31.61 3.36 14.38
N SER A 68 -32.16 4.53 14.69
CA SER A 68 -32.44 5.57 13.69
C SER A 68 -31.35 6.65 13.76
N ARG A 69 -31.21 7.41 12.67
CA ARG A 69 -30.26 8.54 12.64
C ARG A 69 -30.57 9.54 13.74
N GLU A 70 -31.87 9.80 13.96
CA GLU A 70 -32.38 10.72 14.96
C GLU A 70 -32.08 10.23 16.39
N SER A 71 -32.20 8.91 16.66
CA SER A 71 -31.92 8.36 17.99
C SER A 71 -30.45 8.45 18.38
N LEU A 72 -29.54 8.30 17.42
CA LEU A 72 -28.10 8.44 17.65
C LEU A 72 -27.68 9.90 17.84
N HIS A 73 -28.28 10.82 17.08
CA HIS A 73 -27.94 12.24 17.17
C HIS A 73 -28.44 12.89 18.47
N ALA A 74 -29.47 12.31 19.10
CA ALA A 74 -29.98 12.74 20.41
C ALA A 74 -29.14 12.22 21.61
N GLN A 75 -28.23 11.25 21.38
CA GLN A 75 -27.37 10.66 22.41
C GLN A 75 -25.92 11.19 22.39
N SER A 76 -25.60 12.12 21.49
CA SER A 76 -24.32 12.85 21.41
C SER A 76 -24.30 14.07 22.30
#